data_AF-A0A1W9W0W5-F1
#
_entry.id   AF-A0A1W9W0W5-F1
#
_cell.length_a   1.000
_cell.length_b   1.000
_cell.length_c   1.000
_cell.angle_alpha   90.00
_cell.angle_beta   90.00
_cell.angle_gamma   90.00
#
_symmetry.space_group_name_H-M   'P 1'
#
loop_
_entity.id
_entity.type
_entity.pdbx_description
1 polymer ?
#
loop_
_entity_poly.entity_id
_entity_poly.type
_entity_poly.pdbx_seq_one_letter_code
_entity_poly.pdbx_strand_id
1 'polypeptide(L)'
;MLTEIQLISFKCFEDDVFIPISHINLFTGINGRGKSTVLQALLLMRQSIEHSSTTNQIILNGSCVELGTFNDIRNSNTSRNDQIVLGFQY
;
A
#
# COMPACT_ATOMS: atom_id res chain seq x y z
N MET A 1 5.34 -0.14 -17.61
CA MET A 1 6.34 0.11 -16.55
C MET A 1 5.64 0.90 -15.48
N LEU A 2 5.73 0.55 -14.19
CA LEU A 2 5.00 1.27 -13.14
C LEU A 2 5.34 2.77 -13.17
N THR A 3 4.34 3.63 -13.36
CA THR A 3 4.47 5.09 -13.44
C THR A 3 3.85 5.81 -12.25
N GLU A 4 2.91 5.18 -11.55
CA GLU A 4 2.22 5.80 -10.42
C GLU A 4 1.70 4.76 -9.43
N ILE A 5 1.71 5.11 -8.14
CA ILE A 5 1.06 4.38 -7.06
C ILE A 5 0.01 5.31 -6.43
N GLN A 6 -1.24 4.86 -6.37
CA GLN A 6 -2.32 5.54 -5.67
C GLN A 6 -2.58 4.87 -4.33
N LEU A 7 -2.70 5.64 -3.25
CA LEU A 7 -3.02 5.16 -1.91
C LEU A 7 -4.17 5.98 -1.31
N ILE A 8 -5.21 5.29 -0.82
CA ILE A 8 -6.32 5.89 -0.06
C ILE A 8 -6.56 5.06 1.20
N SER A 9 -6.75 5.71 2.35
CA SER A 9 -7.05 5.08 3.64
C SER A 9 -6.03 4.01 4.09
N PHE A 10 -4.81 4.01 3.54
CA PHE A 10 -3.78 3.01 3.83
C PHE A 10 -2.72 3.56 4.79
N LYS A 11 -2.70 3.03 6.01
CA LYS A 11 -1.82 3.41 7.13
C LYS A 11 -1.83 4.92 7.37
N CYS A 12 -0.74 5.62 7.08
CA CYS A 12 -0.62 7.05 7.33
C CYS A 12 -1.21 7.93 6.20
N PHE A 13 -1.64 7.33 5.09
CA PHE A 13 -2.30 8.06 4.01
C PHE A 13 -3.80 8.03 4.25
N GLU A 14 -4.36 9.18 4.61
CA GLU A 14 -5.79 9.38 4.83
C GLU A 14 -6.47 9.69 3.50
N ASP A 15 -6.03 10.78 2.87
CA ASP A 15 -6.52 11.27 1.59
C ASP A 15 -6.05 10.43 0.41
N ASP A 16 -6.59 10.77 -0.76
CA ASP A 16 -6.17 10.21 -2.03
C ASP A 16 -4.82 10.78 -2.49
N VAL A 17 -3.79 9.94 -2.43
CA VAL A 17 -2.41 10.32 -2.74
C VAL A 17 -1.92 9.56 -3.96
N PHE A 18 -1.46 10.34 -4.95
CA PHE A 18 -0.83 9.85 -6.18
C PHE A 18 0.68 10.06 -6.10
N ILE A 19 1.43 8.96 -6.17
CA ILE A 19 2.89 8.96 -6.02
C ILE A 19 3.49 8.62 -7.37
N PRO A 20 4.10 9.59 -8.08
CA PRO A 20 4.75 9.33 -9.35
C PRO A 20 6.00 8.46 -9.13
N ILE A 21 6.18 7.48 -10.02
CA ILE A 21 7.27 6.52 -10.01
C ILE A 21 8.02 6.60 -11.35
N SER A 22 9.34 6.53 -11.26
CA SER A 22 10.24 6.47 -12.42
C SER A 22 11.21 5.29 -12.30
N HIS A 23 12.25 5.25 -13.14
CA HIS A 23 13.26 4.18 -13.10
C HIS A 23 14.02 4.12 -11.77
N ILE A 24 14.24 5.27 -11.12
CA ILE A 24 14.91 5.37 -9.81
C ILE A 24 14.11 6.35 -8.95
N ASN A 25 13.68 5.90 -7.78
CA ASN A 25 12.88 6.69 -6.85
C ASN A 25 13.58 6.73 -5.50
N LEU A 26 13.80 7.93 -4.98
CA LEU A 26 14.44 8.12 -3.68
C LEU A 26 13.40 8.63 -2.67
N PHE A 27 12.95 7.74 -1.79
CA PHE A 27 12.06 8.10 -0.69
C PHE A 27 12.87 8.56 0.53
N THR A 28 12.88 9.87 0.81
CA THR A 28 13.56 10.48 1.96
C THR A 28 12.59 11.18 2.89
N GLY A 29 13.06 11.58 4.08
CA GLY A 29 12.28 12.33 5.07
C GLY A 29 12.20 11.64 6.43
N ILE A 30 11.46 12.25 7.36
CA ILE A 30 11.36 11.83 8.76
C ILE A 30 10.65 10.47 8.88
N ASN A 31 11.01 9.67 9.89
CA ASN A 31 10.34 8.40 10.18
C ASN A 31 8.85 8.58 10.48
N GLY A 32 8.04 7.59 10.13
CA GLY A 32 6.59 7.64 10.30
C GLY A 32 5.83 8.53 9.28
N ARG A 33 6.48 8.97 8.19
CA ARG A 33 5.87 9.82 7.14
C ARG A 33 5.56 9.10 5.83
N GLY A 34 5.32 7.78 5.89
CA GLY A 34 4.81 7.03 4.73
C GLY A 34 5.83 6.41 3.78
N LYS A 35 7.14 6.68 3.94
CA LYS A 35 8.18 6.04 3.10
C LYS A 35 8.08 4.51 3.06
N SER A 36 8.04 3.88 4.24
CA SER A 36 7.86 2.42 4.35
C SER A 36 6.46 1.98 3.91
N THR A 37 5.44 2.82 4.12
CA THR A 37 4.06 2.53 3.70
C THR A 37 3.96 2.36 2.18
N VAL A 38 4.66 3.18 1.39
CA VAL A 38 4.69 3.03 -0.08
C VAL A 38 5.30 1.69 -0.48
N LEU A 39 6.43 1.31 0.12
CA LEU A 39 7.07 0.01 -0.13
C LEU A 39 6.17 -1.15 0.31
N GLN A 40 5.48 -1.01 1.45
CA GLN A 40 4.56 -2.02 1.96
C GLN A 40 3.36 -2.25 1.03
N ALA A 41 2.84 -1.23 0.35
CA ALA A 41 1.78 -1.39 -0.65
C ALA A 41 2.24 -2.27 -1.82
N LEU A 42 3.48 -2.08 -2.30
CA LEU A 42 4.07 -2.90 -3.37
C LEU A 42 4.27 -4.35 -2.91
N LEU A 43 4.82 -4.55 -1.71
CA LEU A 43 5.08 -5.88 -1.15
C LEU A 43 3.78 -6.65 -0.87
N LEU A 44 2.75 -5.94 -0.39
CA LEU A 44 1.41 -6.50 -0.17
C LEU A 44 0.82 -7.04 -1.47
N MET A 45 0.87 -6.26 -2.55
CA MET A 45 0.37 -6.70 -3.85
C MET A 45 1.18 -7.85 -4.41
N ARG A 46 2.52 -7.80 -4.31
CA ARG A 46 3.40 -8.88 -4.76
C ARG A 46 3.01 -10.21 -4.12
N GLN A 47 2.92 -10.28 -2.79
CA GLN A 47 2.60 -11.54 -2.11
C GLN A 47 1.14 -11.98 -2.33
N SER A 48 0.22 -11.04 -2.50
CA SER A 48 -1.19 -11.37 -2.78
C SER A 48 -1.36 -11.98 -4.17
N ILE A 49 -0.70 -11.44 -5.19
CA ILE A 49 -0.73 -11.97 -6.56
C ILE A 49 -0.07 -13.34 -6.65
N GLU A 50 1.01 -13.58 -5.89
CA GLU A 50 1.67 -14.90 -5.82
C GLU A 50 0.77 -15.98 -5.21
N HIS A 51 -0.13 -15.63 -4.29
CA HIS A 51 -1.08 -16.58 -3.71
C HIS A 51 -2.35 -16.74 -4.54
N SER A 52 -2.83 -15.67 -5.18
CA SER A 52 -4.02 -15.69 -6.02
C SER A 52 -3.83 -14.74 -7.20
N SER A 53 -3.75 -15.31 -8.41
CA SER A 53 -3.56 -14.52 -9.64
C SER A 53 -4.72 -13.56 -9.93
N THR A 54 -5.91 -13.79 -9.37
CA THR A 54 -7.06 -12.90 -9.49
C THR A 54 -7.07 -11.79 -8.44
N THR A 55 -6.16 -11.81 -7.47
CA THR A 55 -6.12 -10.89 -6.32
C THR A 55 -7.44 -10.85 -5.53
N ASN A 56 -8.25 -11.91 -5.61
CA ASN A 56 -9.51 -12.02 -4.86
C ASN A 56 -9.27 -12.16 -3.35
N GLN A 57 -8.03 -12.40 -2.94
CA GLN A 57 -7.59 -12.45 -1.56
C GLN A 57 -6.36 -11.56 -1.40
N ILE A 58 -6.43 -10.66 -0.43
CA ILE A 58 -5.30 -9.84 -0.01
C ILE A 58 -4.64 -10.53 1.18
N ILE A 59 -3.36 -10.84 1.03
CA ILE A 59 -2.57 -11.53 2.04
C ILE A 59 -1.86 -10.47 2.86
N LEU A 60 -2.35 -10.17 4.06
CA LEU A 60 -1.75 -9.12 4.90
C LEU A 60 -0.44 -9.55 5.57
N ASN A 61 -0.27 -10.84 5.80
CA ASN A 61 0.87 -11.41 6.50
C ASN A 61 1.41 -12.58 5.69
N GLY A 62 2.63 -12.41 5.19
CA GLY A 62 3.30 -13.37 4.33
C GLY A 62 4.80 -13.13 4.31
N SER A 63 5.49 -13.78 3.38
CA SER A 63 6.95 -13.74 3.29
C SER A 63 7.52 -12.38 2.90
N CYS A 64 6.75 -11.54 2.17
CA CYS A 64 7.21 -10.23 1.74
C CYS A 64 6.96 -9.15 2.78
N VAL A 65 5.81 -9.21 3.48
CA VAL A 65 5.42 -8.23 4.49
C VAL A 65 4.42 -8.82 5.51
N GLU A 66 4.57 -8.39 6.76
CA GLU A 66 3.64 -8.61 7.86
C GLU A 66 3.01 -7.28 8.27
N LEU A 67 1.70 -7.16 8.02
CA LEU A 67 0.95 -5.92 8.25
C LEU A 67 -0.02 -6.00 9.43
N GLY A 68 -0.20 -7.19 10.03
CA GLY A 68 -1.13 -7.43 11.12
C GLY A 68 -2.56 -7.61 10.63
N THR A 69 -3.48 -6.90 11.25
CA THR A 69 -4.92 -6.98 10.99
C THR A 69 -5.39 -5.90 10.02
N PHE A 70 -6.66 -5.98 9.62
CA PHE A 70 -7.29 -4.90 8.85
C PHE A 70 -7.18 -3.53 9.54
N ASN A 71 -7.25 -3.49 10.88
CA ASN A 71 -7.17 -2.23 11.61
C ASN A 71 -5.77 -1.61 11.59
N ASP A 72 -4.72 -2.43 11.41
CA ASP A 72 -3.33 -1.97 11.38
C ASP A 72 -2.94 -1.37 10.02
N ILE A 73 -3.65 -1.76 8.96
CA ILE A 73 -3.45 -1.23 7.60
C ILE A 73 -4.36 -0.06 7.27
N ARG A 74 -5.45 0.10 8.02
CA ARG A 74 -6.41 1.18 7.81
C ARG A 74 -5.87 2.46 8.46
N ASN A 75 -6.09 3.59 7.82
CA ASN A 75 -5.83 4.87 8.46
C ASN A 75 -6.72 5.05 9.70
N SER A 76 -6.16 5.63 10.77
CA SER A 76 -6.87 5.80 12.04
C SER A 76 -8.03 6.79 11.96
N ASN A 77 -7.98 7.74 11.02
CA ASN A 77 -8.92 8.84 10.89
C ASN A 77 -10.10 8.51 9.96
N THR A 78 -10.04 7.39 9.23
CA THR A 78 -11.13 6.99 8.33
C THR A 78 -12.20 6.21 9.10
N SER A 79 -13.31 5.84 8.45
CA SER A 79 -14.29 4.88 8.95
C SER A 79 -13.90 3.45 8.59
N ARG A 80 -14.48 2.47 9.31
CA ARG A 80 -14.34 1.05 8.94
C ARG A 80 -15.04 0.71 7.62
N ASN A 81 -16.01 1.52 7.21
CA ASN A 81 -16.74 1.36 5.97
C ASN A 81 -16.05 2.04 4.78
N ASP A 82 -15.01 2.83 5.03
CA ASP A 82 -14.26 3.47 3.97
C ASP A 82 -13.37 2.45 3.26
N GLN A 83 -13.22 2.63 1.95
CA GLN A 83 -12.41 1.75 1.14
C GLN A 83 -10.92 2.07 1.37
N ILE A 84 -10.12 1.00 1.44
CA ILE A 84 -8.67 1.10 1.25
C ILE A 84 -8.41 0.86 -0.23
N VAL A 85 -7.74 1.81 -0.87
CA VAL A 85 -7.43 1.71 -2.30
C VAL A 85 -5.92 1.66 -2.48
N LEU A 86 -5.47 0.68 -3.26
CA LEU A 86 -4.10 0.52 -3.72
C LEU A 86 -4.15 0.46 -5.26
N GLY A 87 -3.91 1.60 -5.91
CA GLY A 87 -3.91 1.70 -7.37
C GLY A 87 -2.48 1.66 -7.93
N PHE A 88 -2.32 1.04 -9.10
CA PHE A 88 -1.03 0.92 -9.78
C PHE A 88 -1.22 1.21 -11.27
N GLN A 89 -0.53 2.22 -11.79
CA GLN A 89 -0.55 2.56 -13.21
C GLN A 89 0.76 2.15 -13.87
N TYR A 90 0.68 1.54 -15.06
CA TYR A 90 1.83 0.95 -15.77
C TYR A 90 1.85 1.24 -17.27
#